data_AF-A0A160KU33-F1
#
_entry.id   AF-A0A160KU33-F1
#
_cell.length_a   1.000
_cell.length_b   1.000
_cell.length_c   1.000
_cell.angle_alpha   90.00
_cell.angle_beta   90.00
_cell.angle_gamma   90.00
#
_symmetry.space_group_name_H-M   'P 1'
#
loop_
_entity.id
_entity.type
_entity.pdbx_description
1 polymer ?
#
loop_
_entity_poly.entity_id
_entity_poly.type
_entity_poly.pdbx_seq_one_letter_code
_entity_poly.pdbx_strand_id
1 'polypeptide(L)'
;MTASADPAERSRRAVLVVAVLASFVAFLDGTVVNVALPAITRELGGGLAVQQWVVDGYLITLGALILVAGSLADRIGRARSMSIGLIGFGITSLLCALAPTAEVLIVARMLQGAAGAVLVPSSLALIIATVRGAAQARTIGAWTAWTGTATISGPVLGGVLVDAGSWRAVFALNLLPIAVTLVLLRRLGAVESGSRVPIDGVGAVLGVLGLGGPVFALIEQQRLGIQDPLVLTALIGGVAALVAFVAWERRAAHPMLPLSLFSSRNFTVGNVSTAFVYGALSFGFFALGLFLQQTLGFTATLAGLATLPPTILLLLLSQTSGSLSARFGPRLFMGVGPLIAAAGFLLLSVVEAGAAYATQLLPGILLFGFGLAVTVAPLTSTILGAVDDGHSGVGSAVNNAVSRIAGLVAIAATSLVVGDSLDVAGFSRAAVATAALLIVGGVVSLAGIRNPAPSPR
;
A
#
# COMPACT_ATOMS: atom_id res chain seq x y z
N MET A 1 -32.25 2.86 -31.25
CA MET A 1 -31.54 1.66 -31.77
C MET A 1 -30.24 1.50 -31.00
N THR A 2 -30.29 0.79 -29.88
CA THR A 2 -29.12 0.47 -29.05
C THR A 2 -28.31 -0.61 -29.76
N ALA A 3 -27.14 -0.25 -30.30
CA ALA A 3 -26.20 -1.21 -30.86
C ALA A 3 -25.91 -2.31 -29.82
N SER A 4 -26.38 -3.52 -30.08
CA SER A 4 -26.04 -4.70 -29.30
C SER A 4 -24.52 -4.84 -29.33
N ALA A 5 -23.85 -4.50 -28.23
CA ALA A 5 -22.41 -4.70 -28.09
C ALA A 5 -22.04 -6.15 -28.42
N ASP A 6 -20.97 -6.35 -29.20
CA ASP A 6 -20.40 -7.67 -29.51
C ASP A 6 -20.27 -8.52 -28.22
N PRO A 7 -20.66 -9.81 -28.20
CA PRO A 7 -20.41 -10.73 -27.09
C PRO A 7 -19.01 -10.62 -26.46
N ALA A 8 -17.97 -10.42 -27.28
CA ALA A 8 -16.59 -10.23 -26.81
C ALA A 8 -16.41 -8.92 -26.02
N GLU A 9 -17.06 -7.84 -26.47
CA GLU A 9 -17.07 -6.54 -25.80
C GLU A 9 -17.83 -6.57 -24.47
N ARG A 10 -18.97 -7.29 -24.43
CA ARG A 10 -19.75 -7.49 -23.19
C ARG A 10 -18.96 -8.27 -22.15
N SER A 11 -18.28 -9.35 -22.56
CA SER A 11 -17.42 -10.15 -21.69
C SER A 11 -16.25 -9.31 -21.14
N ARG A 12 -15.59 -8.53 -22.00
CA ARG A 12 -14.50 -7.62 -21.60
C ARG A 12 -14.93 -6.59 -20.56
N ARG A 13 -16.08 -5.94 -20.76
CA ARG A 13 -16.62 -4.96 -19.81
C ARG A 13 -16.96 -5.61 -18.47
N ALA A 14 -17.57 -6.78 -18.48
CA ALA A 14 -17.90 -7.50 -17.26
C ALA A 14 -16.64 -7.91 -16.47
N VAL A 15 -15.59 -8.40 -17.15
CA VAL A 15 -14.30 -8.69 -16.52
C VAL A 15 -13.68 -7.43 -15.92
N LEU A 16 -13.68 -6.31 -16.65
CA LEU A 16 -13.14 -5.05 -16.15
C LEU A 16 -13.87 -4.60 -14.89
N VAL A 17 -15.20 -4.60 -14.88
CA VAL A 17 -16.00 -4.20 -13.71
C VAL A 17 -15.69 -5.08 -12.50
N VAL A 18 -15.65 -6.40 -12.69
CA VAL A 18 -15.33 -7.34 -11.62
C VAL A 18 -13.91 -7.13 -11.09
N ALA A 19 -12.92 -6.98 -11.97
CA ALA A 19 -11.55 -6.75 -11.57
C ALA A 19 -11.36 -5.41 -10.84
N VAL A 20 -12.05 -4.37 -11.29
CA VAL A 20 -12.07 -3.06 -10.65
C VAL A 20 -12.69 -3.16 -9.26
N LEU A 21 -13.88 -3.72 -9.12
CA LEU A 21 -14.56 -3.79 -7.82
C LEU A 21 -13.77 -4.65 -6.80
N ALA A 22 -13.20 -5.77 -7.23
CA ALA A 22 -12.38 -6.62 -6.36
C ALA A 22 -11.14 -5.89 -5.82
N SER A 23 -10.43 -5.15 -6.68
CA SER A 23 -9.28 -4.34 -6.26
C SER A 23 -9.70 -3.09 -5.48
N PHE A 24 -10.82 -2.48 -5.85
CA PHE A 24 -11.35 -1.26 -5.23
C PHE A 24 -11.59 -1.48 -3.74
N VAL A 25 -12.17 -2.62 -3.35
CA VAL A 25 -12.38 -3.00 -1.94
C VAL A 25 -11.08 -2.97 -1.14
N ALA A 26 -10.01 -3.58 -1.67
CA ALA A 26 -8.72 -3.63 -0.97
C ALA A 26 -8.06 -2.25 -0.84
N PHE A 27 -8.09 -1.44 -1.89
CA PHE A 27 -7.50 -0.10 -1.86
C PHE A 27 -8.31 0.90 -1.02
N LEU A 28 -9.64 0.80 -1.08
CA LEU A 28 -10.55 1.61 -0.28
C LEU A 28 -10.31 1.31 1.21
N ASP A 29 -10.36 0.05 1.61
CA ASP A 29 -10.16 -0.36 3.01
C ASP A 29 -8.82 0.12 3.59
N GLY A 30 -7.74 -0.02 2.82
CA GLY A 30 -6.41 0.43 3.23
C GLY A 30 -6.27 1.94 3.40
N THR A 31 -7.18 2.74 2.86
CA THR A 31 -7.13 4.22 2.94
C THR A 31 -8.14 4.78 3.92
N VAL A 32 -9.39 4.30 3.88
CA VAL A 32 -10.50 4.74 4.74
C VAL A 32 -10.19 4.56 6.23
N VAL A 33 -9.44 3.52 6.61
CA VAL A 33 -9.15 3.23 8.03
C VAL A 33 -8.33 4.34 8.71
N ASN A 34 -7.47 5.05 7.98
CA ASN A 34 -6.56 6.05 8.56
C ASN A 34 -7.33 7.22 9.20
N VAL A 35 -8.43 7.66 8.57
CA VAL A 35 -9.27 8.73 9.13
C VAL A 35 -10.12 8.26 10.31
N ALA A 36 -10.31 6.95 10.47
CA ALA A 36 -11.06 6.35 11.56
C ALA A 36 -10.22 6.11 12.83
N LEU A 37 -8.89 6.12 12.75
CA LEU A 37 -7.99 5.76 13.84
C LEU A 37 -8.25 6.55 15.14
N PRO A 38 -8.44 7.89 15.12
CA PRO A 38 -8.75 8.62 16.34
C PRO A 38 -10.08 8.19 16.96
N ALA A 39 -11.11 7.93 16.13
CA ALA A 39 -12.41 7.46 16.60
C ALA A 39 -12.34 6.05 17.20
N ILE A 40 -11.59 5.14 16.58
CA ILE A 40 -11.32 3.80 17.09
C ILE A 40 -10.70 3.88 18.48
N THR A 41 -9.64 4.69 18.65
CA THR A 41 -8.97 4.82 19.95
C THR A 41 -9.80 5.51 21.02
N ARG A 42 -10.68 6.45 20.65
CA ARG A 42 -11.59 7.08 21.62
C ARG A 42 -12.54 6.07 22.23
N GLU A 43 -12.94 5.06 21.48
CA GLU A 43 -13.88 4.04 21.95
C GLU A 43 -13.19 2.81 22.56
N LEU A 44 -12.15 2.29 21.92
CA LEU A 44 -11.47 1.05 22.32
C LEU A 44 -10.23 1.27 23.18
N GLY A 45 -9.75 2.51 23.32
CA GLY A 45 -8.54 2.86 24.05
C GLY A 45 -7.24 2.47 23.33
N GLY A 46 -6.17 2.32 24.11
CA GLY A 46 -4.86 1.82 23.65
C GLY A 46 -3.98 2.80 22.86
N GLY A 47 -4.46 4.02 22.60
CA GLY A 47 -3.65 5.13 22.09
C GLY A 47 -2.95 4.85 20.77
N LEU A 48 -1.76 5.43 20.59
CA LEU A 48 -0.98 5.33 19.35
C LEU A 48 -0.66 3.88 18.96
N ALA A 49 -0.36 3.01 19.93
CA ALA A 49 -0.04 1.61 19.68
C ALA A 49 -1.20 0.88 18.98
N VAL A 50 -2.45 1.10 19.42
CA VAL A 50 -3.63 0.54 18.73
C VAL A 50 -3.78 1.11 17.32
N GLN A 51 -3.52 2.40 17.12
CA GLN A 51 -3.59 3.02 15.79
C GLN A 51 -2.59 2.40 14.83
N GLN A 52 -1.36 2.18 15.29
CA GLN A 52 -0.33 1.48 14.53
C GLN A 52 -0.76 0.04 14.24
N TRP A 53 -1.20 -0.73 15.24
CA TRP A 53 -1.63 -2.11 15.04
C TRP A 53 -2.83 -2.28 14.11
N VAL A 54 -3.79 -1.37 14.11
CA VAL A 54 -4.95 -1.42 13.20
C VAL A 54 -4.50 -1.28 11.75
N VAL A 55 -3.48 -0.47 11.47
CA VAL A 55 -2.91 -0.31 10.13
C VAL A 55 -1.95 -1.45 9.81
N ASP A 56 -0.97 -1.68 10.70
CA ASP A 56 0.14 -2.61 10.49
C ASP A 56 -0.30 -4.06 10.56
N GLY A 57 -1.26 -4.43 11.41
CA GLY A 57 -1.82 -5.79 11.45
C GLY A 57 -2.29 -6.26 10.08
N TYR A 58 -2.95 -5.37 9.34
CA TYR A 58 -3.33 -5.61 7.95
C TYR A 58 -2.13 -5.65 7.00
N LEU A 59 -1.18 -4.72 7.13
CA LEU A 59 -0.02 -4.64 6.23
C LEU A 59 0.97 -5.80 6.40
N ILE A 60 1.14 -6.34 7.61
CA ILE A 60 2.02 -7.50 7.89
C ILE A 60 1.60 -8.68 7.03
N THR A 61 0.33 -9.10 7.17
CA THR A 61 -0.16 -10.29 6.47
C THR A 61 -0.35 -10.03 4.99
N LEU A 62 -0.82 -8.84 4.61
CA LEU A 62 -0.93 -8.46 3.21
C LEU A 62 0.43 -8.48 2.51
N GLY A 63 1.46 -7.85 3.10
CA GLY A 63 2.80 -7.76 2.53
C GLY A 63 3.51 -9.11 2.46
N ALA A 64 3.40 -9.93 3.51
CA ALA A 64 4.00 -11.26 3.55
C ALA A 64 3.34 -12.24 2.57
N LEU A 65 2.01 -12.15 2.42
CA LEU A 65 1.24 -13.14 1.66
C LEU A 65 0.96 -12.72 0.22
N ILE A 66 1.29 -11.51 -0.22
CA ILE A 66 1.01 -11.07 -1.60
C ILE A 66 1.74 -11.89 -2.66
N LEU A 67 2.99 -12.31 -2.38
CA LEU A 67 3.77 -13.16 -3.28
C LEU A 67 3.19 -14.58 -3.35
N VAL A 68 2.79 -15.11 -2.19
CA VAL A 68 2.14 -16.41 -2.04
C VAL A 68 0.78 -16.43 -2.74
N ALA A 69 0.02 -15.35 -2.60
CA ALA A 69 -1.31 -15.18 -3.15
C ALA A 69 -1.34 -15.27 -4.68
N GLY A 70 -0.29 -14.78 -5.36
CA GLY A 70 -0.14 -14.96 -6.81
C GLY A 70 -0.04 -16.45 -7.19
N SER A 71 0.83 -17.20 -6.52
CA SER A 71 0.98 -18.65 -6.76
C SER A 71 -0.29 -19.44 -6.43
N LEU A 72 -1.01 -19.04 -5.37
CA LEU A 72 -2.29 -19.62 -5.01
C LEU A 72 -3.34 -19.38 -6.11
N ALA A 73 -3.43 -18.15 -6.63
CA ALA A 73 -4.36 -17.79 -7.70
C ALA A 73 -4.11 -18.57 -9.00
N ASP A 74 -2.85 -18.81 -9.33
CA ASP A 74 -2.49 -19.64 -10.47
C ASP A 74 -2.80 -21.12 -10.21
N ARG A 75 -2.71 -21.61 -8.96
CA ARG A 75 -2.98 -23.01 -8.62
C ARG A 75 -4.45 -23.40 -8.60
N ILE A 76 -5.28 -22.66 -7.87
CA ILE A 76 -6.69 -23.02 -7.66
C ILE A 76 -7.64 -22.34 -8.67
N GLY A 77 -7.08 -21.56 -9.58
CA GLY A 77 -7.82 -20.77 -10.56
C GLY A 77 -8.17 -19.38 -10.04
N ARG A 78 -8.03 -18.39 -10.94
CA ARG A 78 -8.11 -16.95 -10.63
C ARG A 78 -9.48 -16.54 -10.09
N ALA A 79 -10.56 -17.05 -10.69
CA ALA A 79 -11.92 -16.75 -10.23
C ALA A 79 -12.22 -17.35 -8.86
N ARG A 80 -11.74 -18.57 -8.59
CA ARG A 80 -11.90 -19.23 -7.29
C ARG A 80 -11.09 -18.54 -6.20
N SER A 81 -9.84 -18.21 -6.48
CA SER A 81 -8.97 -17.43 -5.59
C SER A 81 -9.60 -16.08 -5.24
N MET A 82 -10.09 -15.34 -6.24
CA MET A 82 -10.76 -14.07 -6.02
C MET A 82 -12.07 -14.22 -5.22
N SER A 83 -12.84 -15.29 -5.45
CA SER A 83 -14.05 -15.58 -4.67
C SER A 83 -13.73 -15.86 -3.20
N ILE A 84 -12.72 -16.70 -2.93
CA ILE A 84 -12.25 -17.00 -1.57
C ILE A 84 -11.75 -15.73 -0.89
N GLY A 85 -10.95 -14.93 -1.59
CA GLY A 85 -10.49 -13.63 -1.12
C GLY A 85 -11.63 -12.69 -0.75
N LEU A 86 -12.63 -12.55 -1.62
CA LEU A 86 -13.78 -11.66 -1.40
C LEU A 86 -14.64 -12.12 -0.21
N ILE A 87 -14.91 -13.42 -0.11
CA ILE A 87 -15.67 -13.99 1.02
C ILE A 87 -14.90 -13.80 2.32
N GLY A 88 -13.61 -14.15 2.33
CA GLY A 88 -12.73 -13.95 3.49
C GLY A 88 -12.70 -12.48 3.91
N PHE A 89 -12.49 -11.57 2.95
CA PHE A 89 -12.46 -10.13 3.19
C PHE A 89 -13.78 -9.63 3.76
N GLY A 90 -14.92 -10.10 3.23
CA GLY A 90 -16.24 -9.74 3.71
C GLY A 90 -16.49 -10.20 5.15
N ILE A 91 -16.12 -11.43 5.49
CA ILE A 91 -16.19 -11.97 6.85
C ILE A 91 -15.32 -11.13 7.79
N THR A 92 -14.07 -10.88 7.42
CA THR A 92 -13.15 -10.10 8.26
C THR A 92 -13.57 -8.63 8.38
N SER A 93 -14.14 -8.03 7.34
CA SER A 93 -14.74 -6.69 7.41
C SER A 93 -15.88 -6.64 8.42
N LEU A 94 -16.71 -7.69 8.47
CA LEU A 94 -17.77 -7.80 9.47
C LEU A 94 -17.19 -7.97 10.88
N LEU A 95 -16.14 -8.78 11.04
CA LEU A 95 -15.43 -8.92 12.33
C LEU A 95 -14.82 -7.58 12.79
N CYS A 96 -14.21 -6.81 11.89
CA CYS A 96 -13.70 -5.47 12.20
C CYS A 96 -14.83 -4.52 12.60
N ALA A 97 -15.96 -4.53 11.87
CA ALA A 97 -17.12 -3.71 12.19
C ALA A 97 -17.77 -4.08 13.53
N LEU A 98 -17.73 -5.35 13.93
CA LEU A 98 -18.34 -5.83 15.17
C LEU A 98 -17.33 -5.94 16.34
N ALA A 99 -16.09 -5.50 16.15
CA ALA A 99 -15.04 -5.67 17.14
C ALA A 99 -15.41 -4.97 18.47
N PRO A 100 -15.44 -5.71 19.60
CA PRO A 100 -15.74 -5.15 20.92
C PRO A 100 -14.50 -4.59 21.60
N THR A 101 -13.30 -5.04 21.23
CA THR A 101 -12.02 -4.61 21.81
C THR A 101 -10.98 -4.37 20.73
N ALA A 102 -9.91 -3.66 21.09
CA ALA A 102 -8.81 -3.37 20.17
C ALA A 102 -8.12 -4.64 19.68
N GLU A 103 -7.93 -5.64 20.54
CA GLU A 103 -7.28 -6.91 20.20
C GLU A 103 -8.08 -7.69 19.15
N VAL A 104 -9.41 -7.76 19.30
CA VAL A 104 -10.28 -8.40 18.31
C VAL A 104 -10.20 -7.67 16.97
N LEU A 105 -10.19 -6.33 16.99
CA LEU A 105 -10.03 -5.53 15.78
C LEU A 105 -8.67 -5.82 15.11
N ILE A 106 -7.58 -5.85 15.86
CA ILE A 106 -6.23 -6.10 15.34
C ILE A 106 -6.14 -7.50 14.71
N VAL A 107 -6.65 -8.53 15.39
CA VAL A 107 -6.69 -9.89 14.83
C VAL A 107 -7.55 -9.94 13.57
N ALA A 108 -8.71 -9.29 13.57
CA ALA A 108 -9.57 -9.21 12.39
C ALA A 108 -8.86 -8.49 11.22
N ARG A 109 -8.08 -7.42 11.49
CA ARG A 109 -7.26 -6.72 10.50
C ARG A 109 -6.15 -7.61 9.93
N MET A 110 -5.49 -8.43 10.77
CA MET A 110 -4.50 -9.40 10.30
C MET A 110 -5.12 -10.43 9.36
N LEU A 111 -6.30 -10.97 9.71
CA LEU A 111 -7.03 -11.89 8.84
C LEU A 111 -7.50 -11.19 7.54
N GLN A 112 -7.91 -9.92 7.64
CA GLN A 112 -8.35 -9.11 6.51
C GLN A 112 -7.21 -8.82 5.53
N GLY A 113 -5.98 -8.58 6.02
CA GLY A 113 -4.79 -8.44 5.19
C GLY A 113 -4.46 -9.72 4.43
N ALA A 114 -4.59 -10.88 5.07
CA ALA A 114 -4.40 -12.18 4.42
C ALA A 114 -5.44 -12.42 3.31
N ALA A 115 -6.71 -12.08 3.57
CA ALA A 115 -7.76 -12.15 2.55
C ALA A 115 -7.55 -11.12 1.42
N GLY A 116 -7.06 -9.93 1.74
CA GLY A 116 -6.77 -8.86 0.78
C GLY A 116 -5.61 -9.20 -0.16
N ALA A 117 -4.65 -10.00 0.28
CA ALA A 117 -3.45 -10.35 -0.48
C ALA A 117 -3.76 -11.03 -1.81
N VAL A 118 -4.88 -11.78 -1.88
CA VAL A 118 -5.31 -12.48 -3.10
C VAL A 118 -6.14 -11.62 -4.05
N LEU A 119 -6.70 -10.48 -3.61
CA LEU A 119 -7.67 -9.73 -4.41
C LEU A 119 -7.02 -9.01 -5.60
N VAL A 120 -6.04 -8.16 -5.33
CA VAL A 120 -5.41 -7.32 -6.35
C VAL A 120 -4.70 -8.17 -7.42
N PRO A 121 -3.84 -9.15 -7.06
CA PRO A 121 -3.18 -10.00 -8.06
C PRO A 121 -4.17 -10.82 -8.88
N SER A 122 -5.20 -11.41 -8.25
CA SER A 122 -6.21 -12.21 -8.96
C SER A 122 -7.02 -11.37 -9.95
N SER A 123 -7.31 -10.11 -9.62
CA SER A 123 -8.05 -9.21 -10.50
C SER A 123 -7.28 -8.86 -11.78
N LEU A 124 -5.99 -8.55 -11.66
CA LEU A 124 -5.13 -8.27 -12.80
C LEU A 124 -4.92 -9.53 -13.65
N ALA A 125 -4.70 -10.67 -12.99
CA ALA A 125 -4.57 -11.95 -13.64
C ALA A 125 -5.84 -12.33 -14.42
N LEU A 126 -7.04 -12.01 -13.91
CA LEU A 126 -8.30 -12.23 -14.63
C LEU A 126 -8.36 -11.43 -15.95
N ILE A 127 -7.92 -10.17 -15.94
CA ILE A 127 -7.84 -9.34 -17.16
C ILE A 127 -6.85 -9.96 -18.14
N ILE A 128 -5.66 -10.36 -17.68
CA ILE A 128 -4.61 -10.91 -18.53
C ILE A 128 -5.05 -12.24 -19.17
N ALA A 129 -5.79 -13.08 -18.44
CA ALA A 129 -6.31 -14.34 -18.95
C ALA A 129 -7.37 -14.16 -20.05
N THR A 130 -8.24 -13.18 -19.90
CA THR A 130 -9.48 -13.07 -20.70
C THR A 130 -9.35 -12.10 -21.87
N VAL A 131 -8.52 -11.07 -21.75
CA VAL A 131 -8.37 -10.03 -22.77
C VAL A 131 -6.99 -10.15 -23.43
N ARG A 132 -6.96 -10.12 -24.77
CA ARG A 132 -5.74 -10.30 -25.58
C ARG A 132 -5.47 -9.11 -26.50
N GLY A 133 -4.22 -8.99 -26.95
CA GLY A 133 -3.76 -7.93 -27.86
C GLY A 133 -3.87 -6.52 -27.28
N ALA A 134 -3.99 -5.50 -28.15
CA ALA A 134 -4.04 -4.09 -27.76
C ALA A 134 -5.24 -3.72 -26.86
N ALA A 135 -6.26 -4.58 -26.76
CA ALA A 135 -7.36 -4.40 -25.82
C ALA A 135 -6.95 -4.68 -24.37
N GLN A 136 -5.95 -5.54 -24.15
CA GLN A 136 -5.47 -5.91 -22.82
C GLN A 136 -4.83 -4.71 -22.12
N ALA A 137 -3.88 -4.04 -22.78
CA ALA A 137 -3.23 -2.84 -22.24
C ALA A 137 -4.25 -1.72 -21.92
N ARG A 138 -5.24 -1.51 -22.80
CA ARG A 138 -6.34 -0.55 -22.55
C ARG A 138 -7.18 -0.94 -21.34
N THR A 139 -7.45 -2.23 -21.14
CA THR A 139 -8.23 -2.73 -20.00
C THR A 139 -7.45 -2.58 -18.69
N ILE A 140 -6.15 -2.87 -18.70
CA ILE A 140 -5.27 -2.65 -17.54
C ILE A 140 -5.18 -1.16 -17.20
N GLY A 141 -5.10 -0.29 -18.22
CA GLY A 141 -5.13 1.16 -18.02
C GLY A 141 -6.44 1.63 -17.37
N ALA A 142 -7.59 1.16 -17.86
CA ALA A 142 -8.89 1.46 -17.25
C ALA A 142 -9.01 0.91 -15.82
N TRP A 143 -8.53 -0.32 -15.58
CA TRP A 143 -8.49 -0.92 -14.24
C TRP A 143 -7.66 -0.08 -13.28
N THR A 144 -6.48 0.37 -13.69
CA THR A 144 -5.60 1.24 -12.88
C THR A 144 -6.29 2.58 -12.56
N ALA A 145 -6.90 3.21 -13.56
CA ALA A 145 -7.59 4.49 -13.37
C ALA A 145 -8.76 4.37 -12.38
N TRP A 146 -9.64 3.38 -12.57
CA TRP A 146 -10.80 3.18 -11.70
C TRP A 146 -10.42 2.74 -10.29
N THR A 147 -9.44 1.84 -10.14
CA THR A 147 -8.97 1.44 -8.80
C THR A 147 -8.26 2.58 -8.08
N GLY A 148 -7.58 3.47 -8.80
CA GLY A 148 -7.01 4.70 -8.25
C GLY A 148 -8.04 5.62 -7.61
N THR A 149 -9.30 5.63 -8.09
CA THR A 149 -10.37 6.42 -7.47
C THR A 149 -10.69 5.98 -6.03
N ALA A 150 -10.42 4.72 -5.67
CA ALA A 150 -10.57 4.22 -4.30
C ALA A 150 -9.65 4.99 -3.34
N THR A 151 -8.44 5.31 -3.79
CA THR A 151 -7.43 6.01 -2.97
C THR A 151 -7.81 7.47 -2.71
N ILE A 152 -8.48 8.12 -3.68
CA ILE A 152 -8.97 9.49 -3.52
C ILE A 152 -10.23 9.52 -2.65
N SER A 153 -11.18 8.64 -2.95
CA SER A 153 -12.49 8.65 -2.31
C SER A 153 -12.42 8.10 -0.87
N GLY A 154 -11.44 7.26 -0.56
CA GLY A 154 -11.30 6.61 0.74
C GLY A 154 -11.30 7.57 1.92
N PRO A 155 -10.36 8.52 2.03
CA PRO A 155 -10.34 9.46 3.14
C PRO A 155 -11.62 10.29 3.30
N VAL A 156 -12.26 10.69 2.18
CA VAL A 156 -13.50 11.48 2.21
C VAL A 156 -14.69 10.64 2.65
N LEU A 157 -14.92 9.48 2.01
CA LEU A 157 -16.01 8.58 2.35
C LEU A 157 -15.86 8.06 3.79
N GLY A 158 -14.64 7.72 4.18
CA GLY A 158 -14.33 7.33 5.56
C GLY A 158 -14.61 8.43 6.56
N GLY A 159 -14.17 9.64 6.26
CA GLY A 159 -14.39 10.79 7.11
C GLY A 159 -15.88 11.06 7.31
N VAL A 160 -16.66 11.05 6.23
CA VAL A 160 -18.12 11.23 6.30
C VAL A 160 -18.78 10.13 7.12
N LEU A 161 -18.39 8.86 6.93
CA LEU A 161 -18.97 7.75 7.69
C LEU A 161 -18.61 7.80 9.19
N VAL A 162 -17.38 8.22 9.51
CA VAL A 162 -16.92 8.41 10.88
C VAL A 162 -17.66 9.57 11.55
N ASP A 163 -17.78 10.71 10.86
CA ASP A 163 -18.43 11.91 11.40
C ASP A 163 -19.96 11.76 11.50
N ALA A 164 -20.61 11.05 10.56
CA ALA A 164 -22.07 10.90 10.52
C ALA A 164 -22.60 9.76 11.41
N GLY A 165 -21.74 8.84 11.85
CA GLY A 165 -22.18 7.66 12.57
C GLY A 165 -21.09 7.04 13.43
N SER A 166 -20.51 5.95 12.96
CA SER A 166 -19.51 5.18 13.70
C SER A 166 -18.38 4.78 12.78
N TRP A 167 -17.15 4.74 13.32
CA TRP A 167 -15.99 4.18 12.64
C TRP A 167 -16.22 2.74 12.18
N ARG A 168 -17.14 1.99 12.79
CA ARG A 168 -17.52 0.64 12.34
C ARG A 168 -18.07 0.61 10.91
N ALA A 169 -18.73 1.69 10.48
CA ALA A 169 -19.27 1.81 9.14
C ALA A 169 -18.18 1.81 8.05
N VAL A 170 -16.95 2.23 8.38
CA VAL A 170 -15.79 2.15 7.47
C VAL A 170 -15.53 0.71 7.03
N PHE A 171 -15.63 -0.25 7.94
CA PHE A 171 -15.43 -1.66 7.61
C PHE A 171 -16.66 -2.25 6.91
N ALA A 172 -17.87 -1.87 7.35
CA ALA A 172 -19.12 -2.32 6.72
C ALA A 172 -19.29 -1.82 5.27
N LEU A 173 -18.70 -0.68 4.91
CA LEU A 173 -18.72 -0.11 3.55
C LEU A 173 -18.26 -1.11 2.48
N ASN A 174 -17.31 -1.98 2.83
CA ASN A 174 -16.77 -2.99 1.91
C ASN A 174 -17.78 -4.09 1.55
N LEU A 175 -18.79 -4.35 2.39
CA LEU A 175 -19.71 -5.50 2.23
C LEU A 175 -20.53 -5.41 0.95
N LEU A 176 -21.03 -4.21 0.60
CA LEU A 176 -21.86 -4.03 -0.60
C LEU A 176 -21.05 -4.27 -1.90
N PRO A 177 -19.89 -3.63 -2.13
CA PRO A 177 -19.05 -3.94 -3.29
C PRO A 177 -18.64 -5.42 -3.36
N ILE A 178 -18.34 -6.05 -2.22
CA ILE A 178 -18.00 -7.49 -2.17
C ILE A 178 -19.15 -8.36 -2.67
N ALA A 179 -20.37 -8.15 -2.13
CA ALA A 179 -21.55 -8.91 -2.51
C ALA A 179 -21.86 -8.75 -4.02
N VAL A 180 -21.81 -7.53 -4.53
CA VAL A 180 -22.00 -7.23 -5.96
C VAL A 180 -20.93 -7.95 -6.79
N THR A 181 -19.67 -7.88 -6.38
CA THR A 181 -18.55 -8.52 -7.11
C THR A 181 -18.71 -10.03 -7.17
N LEU A 182 -19.10 -10.69 -6.07
CA LEU A 182 -19.35 -12.13 -6.03
C LEU A 182 -20.48 -12.54 -6.98
N VAL A 183 -21.57 -11.78 -7.04
CA VAL A 183 -22.67 -12.03 -7.98
C VAL A 183 -22.22 -11.90 -9.43
N LEU A 184 -21.48 -10.83 -9.76
CA LEU A 184 -20.96 -10.60 -11.10
C LEU A 184 -19.93 -11.67 -11.52
N LEU A 185 -19.05 -12.05 -10.60
CA LEU A 185 -18.04 -13.10 -10.83
C LEU A 185 -18.70 -14.45 -11.11
N ARG A 186 -19.76 -14.81 -10.37
CA ARG A 186 -20.53 -16.03 -10.63
C ARG A 186 -21.18 -16.02 -12.01
N ARG A 187 -21.68 -14.87 -12.47
CA ARG A 187 -22.31 -14.71 -13.79
C ARG A 187 -21.32 -14.77 -14.96
N LEU A 188 -20.06 -14.42 -14.73
CA LEU A 188 -19.00 -14.47 -15.75
C LEU A 188 -18.67 -15.90 -16.20
N GLY A 189 -18.97 -16.93 -15.38
CA GLY A 189 -18.67 -18.33 -15.73
C GLY A 189 -17.18 -18.55 -16.05
N ALA A 190 -16.30 -17.83 -15.36
CA ALA A 190 -14.89 -17.76 -15.71
C ALA A 190 -14.25 -19.15 -15.74
N VAL A 191 -13.59 -19.47 -16.87
CA VAL A 191 -12.98 -20.78 -17.12
C VAL A 191 -11.87 -21.04 -16.11
N GLU A 192 -12.00 -22.16 -15.39
CA GLU A 192 -10.99 -22.63 -14.44
C GLU A 192 -9.82 -23.24 -15.21
N SER A 193 -8.67 -22.59 -15.17
CA SER A 193 -7.39 -23.20 -15.57
C SER A 193 -6.38 -22.92 -14.47
N GLY A 194 -6.22 -23.90 -13.58
CA GLY A 194 -5.18 -23.90 -12.58
C GLY A 194 -3.91 -24.52 -13.14
N SER A 195 -2.76 -23.88 -12.97
CA SER A 195 -1.45 -24.50 -13.18
C SER A 195 -1.04 -25.29 -11.93
N ARG A 196 -0.12 -26.25 -12.04
CA ARG A 196 0.40 -26.99 -10.87
C ARG A 196 1.57 -26.25 -10.21
N VAL A 197 1.53 -24.91 -10.13
CA VAL A 197 2.60 -24.15 -9.48
C VAL A 197 2.58 -24.45 -7.97
N PRO A 198 3.69 -24.94 -7.39
CA PRO A 198 3.78 -25.20 -5.96
C PRO A 198 3.79 -23.89 -5.17
N ILE A 199 3.25 -23.94 -3.96
CA ILE A 199 3.16 -22.80 -3.06
C ILE A 199 4.31 -22.90 -2.06
N ASP A 200 5.08 -21.83 -1.91
CA ASP A 200 6.12 -21.75 -0.88
C ASP A 200 5.51 -21.36 0.48
N GLY A 201 4.98 -22.37 1.18
CA GLY A 201 4.40 -22.19 2.52
C GLY A 201 5.45 -21.87 3.59
N VAL A 202 6.69 -22.34 3.43
CA VAL A 202 7.77 -22.08 4.41
C VAL A 202 8.20 -20.62 4.33
N GLY A 203 8.45 -20.13 3.12
CA GLY A 203 8.74 -18.72 2.89
C GLY A 203 7.61 -17.81 3.39
N ALA A 204 6.35 -18.24 3.24
CA ALA A 204 5.19 -17.49 3.72
C ALA A 204 5.21 -17.32 5.25
N VAL A 205 5.42 -18.41 5.99
CA VAL A 205 5.47 -18.40 7.46
C VAL A 205 6.68 -17.59 7.94
N LEU A 206 7.85 -17.80 7.34
CA LEU A 206 9.05 -17.04 7.68
C LEU A 206 8.90 -15.54 7.38
N GLY A 207 8.21 -15.17 6.30
CA GLY A 207 7.89 -13.78 5.97
C GLY A 207 6.93 -13.14 6.98
N VAL A 208 5.85 -13.83 7.35
CA VAL A 208 4.88 -13.33 8.36
C VAL A 208 5.56 -13.15 9.71
N LEU A 209 6.29 -14.16 10.19
CA LEU A 209 7.00 -14.08 11.48
C LEU A 209 8.14 -13.05 11.42
N GLY A 210 8.84 -13.01 10.29
CA GLY A 210 9.97 -12.12 10.08
C GLY A 210 9.58 -10.64 10.02
N LEU A 211 8.42 -10.32 9.47
CA LEU A 211 7.88 -8.96 9.48
C LEU A 211 7.13 -8.66 10.77
N GLY A 212 6.35 -9.61 11.26
CA GLY A 212 5.51 -9.45 12.46
C GLY A 212 6.34 -9.23 13.73
N GLY A 213 7.45 -9.95 13.90
CA GLY A 213 8.31 -9.84 15.09
C GLY A 213 8.94 -8.46 15.29
N PRO A 214 9.66 -7.89 14.31
CA PRO A 214 10.26 -6.57 14.44
C PRO A 214 9.22 -5.46 14.51
N VAL A 215 8.10 -5.58 13.77
CA VAL A 215 6.99 -4.62 13.85
C VAL A 215 6.34 -4.65 15.23
N PHE A 216 6.07 -5.84 15.76
CA PHE A 216 5.59 -6.01 17.12
C PHE A 216 6.51 -5.31 18.12
N ALA A 217 7.82 -5.55 18.00
CA ALA A 217 8.80 -4.93 18.88
C ALA A 217 8.80 -3.40 18.75
N LEU A 218 8.75 -2.84 17.54
CA LEU A 218 8.72 -1.39 17.30
C LEU A 218 7.49 -0.71 17.88
N ILE A 219 6.32 -1.35 17.77
CA ILE A 219 5.05 -0.83 18.31
C ILE A 219 5.02 -0.96 19.84
N GLU A 220 5.29 -2.16 20.37
CA GLU A 220 5.08 -2.48 21.78
C GLU A 220 6.22 -1.98 22.70
N GLN A 221 7.42 -1.71 22.17
CA GLN A 221 8.55 -1.22 22.98
C GLN A 221 8.26 0.11 23.68
N GLN A 222 7.34 0.93 23.17
CA GLN A 222 6.93 2.15 23.87
C GLN A 222 6.14 1.84 25.15
N ARG A 223 5.28 0.82 25.11
CA ARG A 223 4.40 0.44 26.22
C ARG A 223 5.08 -0.49 27.22
N LEU A 224 5.83 -1.48 26.73
CA LEU A 224 6.46 -2.52 27.53
C LEU A 224 7.93 -2.19 27.86
N GLY A 225 8.57 -1.34 27.08
CA GLY A 225 10.00 -1.07 27.16
C GLY A 225 10.82 -2.04 26.29
N ILE A 226 11.96 -1.57 25.78
CA ILE A 226 12.82 -2.37 24.90
C ILE A 226 13.47 -3.58 25.59
N GLN A 227 13.53 -3.58 26.92
CA GLN A 227 14.11 -4.67 27.73
C GLN A 227 13.07 -5.74 28.10
N ASP A 228 11.79 -5.53 27.77
CA ASP A 228 10.77 -6.53 28.04
C ASP A 228 11.07 -7.82 27.26
N PRO A 229 11.02 -9.00 27.90
CA PRO A 229 11.31 -10.27 27.24
C PRO A 229 10.43 -10.53 26.01
N LEU A 230 9.18 -10.08 26.00
CA LEU A 230 8.28 -10.24 24.86
C LEU A 230 8.73 -9.41 23.65
N VAL A 231 9.15 -8.16 23.89
CA VAL A 231 9.68 -7.26 22.86
C VAL A 231 11.00 -7.80 22.29
N LEU A 232 11.92 -8.22 23.15
CA LEU A 232 13.22 -8.77 22.72
C LEU A 232 13.06 -10.09 21.96
N THR A 233 12.23 -11.00 22.45
CA THR A 233 12.00 -12.29 21.77
C THR A 233 11.30 -12.10 20.43
N ALA A 234 10.34 -11.19 20.33
CA ALA A 234 9.71 -10.84 19.06
C ALA A 234 10.70 -10.21 18.07
N LEU A 235 11.55 -9.28 18.53
CA LEU A 235 12.56 -8.64 17.69
C LEU A 235 13.60 -9.65 17.19
N ILE A 236 14.22 -10.39 18.12
CA ILE A 236 15.27 -11.36 17.79
C ILE A 236 14.71 -12.50 16.96
N GLY A 237 13.57 -13.07 17.35
CA GLY A 237 12.91 -14.14 16.62
C GLY A 237 12.47 -13.71 15.22
N GLY A 238 11.96 -12.48 15.10
CA GLY A 238 11.60 -11.86 13.84
C GLY A 238 12.80 -11.63 12.91
N VAL A 239 13.87 -11.02 13.42
CA VAL A 239 15.11 -10.84 12.65
C VAL A 239 15.70 -12.19 12.23
N ALA A 240 15.70 -13.18 13.13
CA ALA A 240 16.12 -14.54 12.81
C ALA A 240 15.24 -15.18 11.72
N ALA A 241 13.92 -14.98 11.76
CA ALA A 241 13.00 -15.46 10.74
C ALA A 241 13.20 -14.77 9.37
N LEU A 242 13.53 -13.46 9.34
CA LEU A 242 13.91 -12.77 8.10
C LEU A 242 15.21 -13.30 7.51
N VAL A 243 16.22 -13.55 8.35
CA VAL A 243 17.48 -14.16 7.91
C VAL A 243 17.23 -15.57 7.38
N ALA A 244 16.42 -16.35 8.08
CA ALA A 244 16.01 -17.68 7.65
C ALA A 244 15.19 -17.65 6.35
N PHE A 245 14.33 -16.64 6.16
CA PHE A 245 13.58 -16.41 4.92
C PHE A 245 14.54 -16.22 3.75
N VAL A 246 15.50 -15.29 3.85
CA VAL A 246 16.48 -15.07 2.78
C VAL A 246 17.32 -16.32 2.51
N ALA A 247 17.71 -17.06 3.55
CA ALA A 247 18.44 -18.32 3.41
C ALA A 247 17.58 -19.43 2.77
N TRP A 248 16.27 -19.43 3.01
CA TRP A 248 15.31 -20.34 2.40
C TRP A 248 15.10 -20.04 0.91
N GLU A 249 14.85 -18.78 0.57
CA GLU A 249 14.64 -18.34 -0.83
C GLU A 249 15.86 -18.64 -1.73
N ARG A 250 17.08 -18.69 -1.16
CA ARG A 250 18.29 -19.09 -1.89
C ARG A 250 18.32 -20.55 -2.33
N ARG A 251 17.63 -21.43 -1.62
CA ARG A 251 17.68 -22.90 -1.81
C ARG A 251 16.34 -23.52 -2.21
N ALA A 252 15.25 -22.76 -2.11
CA ALA A 252 13.93 -23.23 -2.48
C ALA A 252 13.89 -23.58 -3.97
N ALA A 253 13.21 -24.68 -4.32
CA ALA A 253 13.04 -25.09 -5.71
C ALA A 253 12.18 -24.11 -6.52
N HIS A 254 11.24 -23.44 -5.84
CA HIS A 254 10.33 -22.46 -6.41
C HIS A 254 10.22 -21.25 -5.46
N PRO A 255 11.27 -20.40 -5.41
CA PRO A 255 11.30 -19.27 -4.49
C PRO A 255 10.22 -18.25 -4.87
N MET A 256 9.58 -17.67 -3.87
CA MET A 256 8.65 -16.55 -4.09
C MET A 256 9.40 -15.24 -4.35
N LEU A 257 10.67 -15.14 -3.92
CA LEU A 257 11.55 -14.00 -4.12
C LEU A 257 12.82 -14.43 -4.87
N PRO A 258 12.81 -14.41 -6.22
CA PRO A 258 14.02 -14.71 -6.99
C PRO A 258 15.08 -13.64 -6.77
N LEU A 259 16.07 -13.97 -5.94
CA LEU A 259 17.13 -13.04 -5.55
C LEU A 259 18.04 -12.61 -6.71
N SER A 260 18.02 -13.35 -7.83
CA SER A 260 18.73 -13.00 -9.06
C SER A 260 18.29 -11.66 -9.66
N LEU A 261 17.06 -11.21 -9.42
CA LEU A 261 16.58 -9.90 -9.89
C LEU A 261 17.40 -8.74 -9.29
N PHE A 262 17.94 -8.93 -8.09
CA PHE A 262 18.78 -7.93 -7.41
C PHE A 262 20.21 -7.85 -7.97
N SER A 263 20.58 -8.68 -8.97
CA SER A 263 21.82 -8.45 -9.72
C SER A 263 21.73 -7.20 -10.61
N SER A 264 20.50 -6.84 -11.04
CA SER A 264 20.25 -5.63 -11.83
C SER A 264 20.37 -4.39 -10.95
N ARG A 265 21.35 -3.52 -11.26
CA ARG A 265 21.62 -2.30 -10.47
C ARG A 265 20.38 -1.41 -10.34
N ASN A 266 19.66 -1.19 -11.45
CA ASN A 266 18.46 -0.33 -11.44
C ASN A 266 17.32 -0.98 -10.66
N PHE A 267 17.20 -2.31 -10.68
CA PHE A 267 16.22 -3.04 -9.86
C PHE A 267 16.53 -2.89 -8.37
N THR A 268 17.78 -3.12 -7.97
CA THR A 268 18.21 -3.01 -6.55
C THR A 268 18.13 -1.59 -6.03
N VAL A 269 18.74 -0.62 -6.72
CA VAL A 269 18.69 0.79 -6.31
C VAL A 269 17.27 1.31 -6.33
N GLY A 270 16.48 0.92 -7.34
CA GLY A 270 15.07 1.28 -7.44
C GLY A 270 14.29 0.79 -6.23
N ASN A 271 14.43 -0.48 -5.84
CA ASN A 271 13.75 -1.01 -4.65
C ASN A 271 14.24 -0.38 -3.33
N VAL A 272 15.53 -0.05 -3.21
CA VAL A 272 16.03 0.72 -2.03
C VAL A 272 15.36 2.09 -1.98
N SER A 273 15.28 2.79 -3.12
CA SER A 273 14.56 4.07 -3.23
C SER A 273 13.07 3.91 -2.90
N THR A 274 12.42 2.87 -3.44
CA THR A 274 11.03 2.50 -3.11
C THR A 274 10.86 2.37 -1.60
N ALA A 275 11.75 1.66 -0.90
CA ALA A 275 11.63 1.49 0.54
C ALA A 275 11.63 2.84 1.26
N PHE A 276 12.58 3.73 0.96
CA PHE A 276 12.63 5.04 1.60
C PHE A 276 11.45 5.94 1.23
N VAL A 277 11.09 6.02 -0.05
CA VAL A 277 10.00 6.89 -0.54
C VAL A 277 8.63 6.42 -0.04
N TYR A 278 8.34 5.12 -0.09
CA TYR A 278 7.05 4.59 0.38
C TYR A 278 6.97 4.46 1.91
N GLY A 279 8.12 4.27 2.59
CA GLY A 279 8.22 4.42 4.04
C GLY A 279 7.84 5.84 4.45
N ALA A 280 8.44 6.85 3.82
CA ALA A 280 8.10 8.25 4.05
C ALA A 280 6.63 8.58 3.72
N LEU A 281 6.12 8.08 2.59
CA LEU A 281 4.74 8.27 2.18
C LEU A 281 3.76 7.77 3.25
N SER A 282 3.97 6.54 3.74
CA SER A 282 3.07 5.91 4.70
C SER A 282 3.16 6.57 6.06
N PHE A 283 4.39 6.79 6.56
CA PHE A 283 4.64 7.45 7.84
C PHE A 283 4.15 8.91 7.84
N GLY A 284 4.45 9.66 6.78
CA GLY A 284 4.05 11.05 6.64
C GLY A 284 2.54 11.24 6.58
N PHE A 285 1.82 10.41 5.81
CA PHE A 285 0.35 10.46 5.78
C PHE A 285 -0.28 10.01 7.09
N PHE A 286 0.27 8.98 7.74
CA PHE A 286 -0.19 8.53 9.06
C PHE A 286 -0.04 9.65 10.09
N ALA A 287 1.16 10.23 10.21
CA ALA A 287 1.45 11.34 11.12
C ALA A 287 0.60 12.58 10.81
N LEU A 288 0.50 12.99 9.54
CA LEU A 288 -0.33 14.14 9.14
C LEU A 288 -1.81 13.91 9.46
N GLY A 289 -2.34 12.73 9.14
CA GLY A 289 -3.75 12.40 9.40
C GLY A 289 -4.10 12.42 10.89
N LEU A 290 -3.20 11.91 11.74
CA LEU A 290 -3.35 11.96 13.19
C LEU A 290 -3.19 13.38 13.73
N PHE A 291 -2.19 14.13 13.28
CA PHE A 291 -1.97 15.53 13.71
C PHE A 291 -3.16 16.43 13.40
N LEU A 292 -3.72 16.33 12.18
CA LEU A 292 -4.90 17.09 11.77
C LEU A 292 -6.08 16.86 12.72
N GLN A 293 -6.35 15.61 13.12
CA GLN A 293 -7.52 15.27 13.93
C GLN A 293 -7.29 15.40 15.44
N GLN A 294 -6.15 14.92 15.94
CA GLN A 294 -5.86 14.86 17.38
C GLN A 294 -5.34 16.18 17.93
N THR A 295 -4.61 16.96 17.13
CA THR A 295 -3.95 18.19 17.58
C THR A 295 -4.61 19.45 17.02
N LEU A 296 -4.93 19.46 15.72
CA LEU A 296 -5.64 20.60 15.10
C LEU A 296 -7.17 20.49 15.19
N GLY A 297 -7.70 19.38 15.72
CA GLY A 297 -9.13 19.21 15.97
C GLY A 297 -10.01 19.10 14.72
N PHE A 298 -9.44 18.74 13.57
CA PHE A 298 -10.22 18.54 12.35
C PHE A 298 -11.18 17.37 12.54
N THR A 299 -12.39 17.49 11.98
CA THR A 299 -13.27 16.32 11.85
C THR A 299 -12.64 15.31 10.88
N ALA A 300 -13.08 14.06 10.91
CA ALA A 300 -12.51 13.02 10.05
C ALA A 300 -12.72 13.37 8.56
N THR A 301 -13.86 13.98 8.20
CA THR A 301 -14.14 14.49 6.86
C THR A 301 -13.15 15.58 6.45
N LEU A 302 -12.90 16.56 7.30
CA LEU A 302 -11.97 17.65 7.00
C LEU A 302 -10.53 17.15 6.87
N ALA A 303 -10.10 16.22 7.74
CA ALA A 303 -8.79 15.60 7.63
C ALA A 303 -8.64 14.78 6.33
N GLY A 304 -9.71 14.07 5.93
CA GLY A 304 -9.76 13.36 4.66
C GLY A 304 -9.65 14.30 3.45
N LEU A 305 -10.37 15.43 3.46
CA LEU A 305 -10.29 16.46 2.41
C LEU A 305 -8.92 17.14 2.36
N ALA A 306 -8.34 17.45 3.52
CA ALA A 306 -7.03 18.09 3.66
C ALA A 306 -5.88 17.27 3.07
N THR A 307 -6.03 15.94 3.00
CA THR A 307 -5.00 15.01 2.52
C THR A 307 -5.18 14.60 1.06
N LEU A 308 -6.20 15.12 0.35
CA LEU A 308 -6.44 14.86 -1.07
C LEU A 308 -5.45 15.49 -2.07
N PRO A 309 -4.92 16.72 -1.86
CA PRO A 309 -4.14 17.40 -2.89
C PRO A 309 -2.96 16.57 -3.44
N PRO A 310 -2.18 15.82 -2.63
CA PRO A 310 -1.11 14.98 -3.15
C PRO A 310 -1.60 13.90 -4.10
N THR A 311 -2.71 13.23 -3.79
CA THR A 311 -3.28 12.18 -4.64
C THR A 311 -3.83 12.76 -5.94
N ILE A 312 -4.44 13.96 -5.90
CA ILE A 312 -4.90 14.67 -7.09
C ILE A 312 -3.71 15.02 -8.00
N LEU A 313 -2.63 15.59 -7.44
CA LEU A 313 -1.42 15.92 -8.19
C LEU A 313 -0.77 14.66 -8.81
N LEU A 314 -0.70 13.57 -8.05
CA LEU A 314 -0.20 12.29 -8.54
C LEU A 314 -0.99 11.80 -9.75
N LEU A 315 -2.32 11.86 -9.71
CA LEU A 315 -3.17 11.42 -10.82
C LEU A 315 -3.04 12.31 -12.05
N LEU A 316 -3.00 13.63 -11.85
CA LEU A 316 -2.92 14.59 -12.96
C LEU A 316 -1.54 14.63 -13.62
N LEU A 317 -0.46 14.42 -12.86
CA LEU A 317 0.91 14.65 -13.33
C LEU A 317 1.74 13.36 -13.52
N SER A 318 1.26 12.19 -13.10
CA SER A 318 2.01 10.93 -13.22
C SER A 318 2.31 10.54 -14.67
N GLN A 319 1.34 10.69 -15.58
CA GLN A 319 1.53 10.41 -17.01
C GLN A 319 2.60 11.31 -17.64
N THR A 320 2.53 12.61 -17.34
CA THR A 320 3.50 13.61 -17.79
C THR A 320 4.88 13.33 -17.23
N SER A 321 4.97 13.00 -15.94
CA SER A 321 6.25 12.66 -15.29
C SER A 321 6.88 11.39 -15.87
N GLY A 322 6.06 10.37 -16.14
CA GLY A 322 6.52 9.14 -16.80
C GLY A 322 7.05 9.38 -18.22
N SER A 323 6.34 10.19 -19.03
CA SER A 323 6.77 10.48 -20.40
C SER A 323 8.03 11.35 -20.45
N LEU A 324 8.13 12.36 -19.59
CA LEU A 324 9.34 13.17 -19.45
C LEU A 324 10.51 12.35 -18.95
N SER A 325 10.29 11.45 -17.98
CA SER A 325 11.32 10.53 -17.49
C SER A 325 11.82 9.57 -18.58
N ALA A 326 10.96 9.10 -19.46
CA ALA A 326 11.38 8.27 -20.60
C ALA A 326 12.29 9.05 -21.56
N ARG A 327 12.08 10.37 -21.69
CA ARG A 327 12.86 11.24 -22.58
C ARG A 327 14.18 11.73 -21.97
N PHE A 328 14.17 12.16 -20.70
CA PHE A 328 15.31 12.76 -20.03
C PHE A 328 16.09 11.77 -19.13
N GLY A 329 15.56 10.56 -18.99
CA GLY A 329 16.10 9.50 -18.16
C GLY A 329 15.58 9.55 -16.71
N PRO A 330 15.39 8.37 -16.07
CA PRO A 330 14.72 8.27 -14.77
C PRO A 330 15.52 8.80 -13.59
N ARG A 331 16.86 8.86 -13.68
CA ARG A 331 17.73 9.26 -12.56
C ARG A 331 17.36 10.62 -11.98
N LEU A 332 17.03 11.59 -12.83
CA LEU A 332 16.68 12.94 -12.39
C LEU A 332 15.33 12.96 -11.68
N PHE A 333 14.32 12.26 -12.22
CA PHE A 333 12.97 12.23 -11.67
C PHE A 333 12.91 11.51 -10.33
N MET A 334 13.53 10.33 -10.26
CA MET A 334 13.64 9.53 -9.04
C MET A 334 14.51 10.21 -7.97
N GLY A 335 15.38 11.13 -8.39
CA GLY A 335 16.28 11.87 -7.50
C GLY A 335 15.70 13.16 -6.95
N VAL A 336 15.24 14.03 -7.85
CA VAL A 336 14.75 15.38 -7.54
C VAL A 336 13.33 15.34 -6.98
N GLY A 337 12.48 14.43 -7.48
CA GLY A 337 11.10 14.31 -7.01
C GLY A 337 11.00 14.07 -5.50
N PRO A 338 11.73 13.10 -4.90
CA PRO A 338 11.74 12.93 -3.45
C PRO A 338 12.31 14.13 -2.69
N LEU A 339 13.31 14.83 -3.24
CA LEU A 339 13.87 16.02 -2.61
C LEU A 339 12.86 17.18 -2.56
N ILE A 340 12.07 17.35 -3.62
CA ILE A 340 10.95 18.30 -3.62
C ILE A 340 9.91 17.87 -2.58
N ALA A 341 9.59 16.58 -2.53
CA ALA A 341 8.65 16.06 -1.55
C ALA A 341 9.12 16.28 -0.10
N ALA A 342 10.43 16.12 0.14
CA ALA A 342 11.07 16.37 1.43
C ALA A 342 10.97 17.84 1.83
N ALA A 343 11.19 18.77 0.90
CA ALA A 343 10.99 20.20 1.15
C ALA A 343 9.55 20.49 1.59
N GLY A 344 8.55 19.81 1.00
CA GLY A 344 7.15 19.90 1.42
C GLY A 344 6.95 19.53 2.89
N PHE A 345 7.53 18.40 3.34
CA PHE A 345 7.47 18.01 4.75
C PHE A 345 8.32 18.90 5.68
N LEU A 346 9.45 19.44 5.23
CA LEU A 346 10.19 20.43 6.01
C LEU A 346 9.38 21.72 6.22
N LEU A 347 8.60 22.16 5.24
CA LEU A 347 7.65 23.26 5.43
C LEU A 347 6.56 22.92 6.45
N LEU A 348 6.11 21.66 6.51
CA LEU A 348 5.16 21.20 7.53
C LEU A 348 5.77 21.10 8.93
N SER A 349 7.10 21.04 9.06
CA SER A 349 7.77 20.89 10.36
C SER A 349 7.69 22.15 11.25
N VAL A 350 7.33 23.30 10.70
CA VAL A 350 7.22 24.59 11.40
C VAL A 350 5.78 25.01 11.66
N VAL A 351 4.82 24.09 11.49
CA VAL A 351 3.40 24.34 11.71
C VAL A 351 3.11 24.56 13.21
N GLU A 352 2.26 25.53 13.52
CA GLU A 352 1.88 25.89 14.89
C GLU A 352 0.50 25.31 15.29
N ALA A 353 0.19 25.30 16.59
CA ALA A 353 -1.08 24.72 17.10
C ALA A 353 -2.35 25.43 16.56
N GLY A 354 -2.25 26.70 16.17
CA GLY A 354 -3.35 27.50 15.60
C GLY A 354 -3.31 27.61 14.07
N ALA A 355 -2.60 26.70 13.40
CA ALA A 355 -2.29 26.80 11.98
C ALA A 355 -3.55 26.91 11.11
N ALA A 356 -3.60 27.97 10.29
CA ALA A 356 -4.56 28.05 9.21
C ALA A 356 -4.14 27.09 8.07
N TYR A 357 -5.06 26.20 7.68
CA TYR A 357 -4.81 25.19 6.65
C TYR A 357 -4.23 25.79 5.35
N ALA A 358 -4.85 26.88 4.87
CA ALA A 358 -4.48 27.48 3.59
C ALA A 358 -3.05 28.04 3.55
N THR A 359 -2.52 28.52 4.68
CA THR A 359 -1.24 29.24 4.72
C THR A 359 -0.09 28.40 5.28
N GLN A 360 -0.35 27.51 6.25
CA GLN A 360 0.70 26.73 6.90
C GLN A 360 0.76 25.27 6.45
N LEU A 361 -0.37 24.65 6.08
CA LEU A 361 -0.42 23.23 5.70
C LEU A 361 -0.42 23.02 4.19
N LEU A 362 -1.32 23.71 3.48
CA LEU A 362 -1.56 23.50 2.06
C LEU A 362 -0.29 23.68 1.19
N PRO A 363 0.59 24.68 1.40
CA PRO A 363 1.81 24.80 0.61
C PRO A 363 2.74 23.60 0.74
N GLY A 364 2.94 23.10 1.97
CA GLY A 364 3.75 21.91 2.23
C GLY A 364 3.14 20.65 1.63
N ILE A 365 1.82 20.48 1.76
CA ILE A 365 1.05 19.37 1.18
C ILE A 365 1.12 19.37 -0.36
N LEU A 366 0.97 20.54 -1.00
CA LEU A 366 1.08 20.67 -2.45
C LEU A 366 2.50 20.37 -2.95
N LEU A 367 3.52 20.88 -2.26
CA LEU A 367 4.91 20.63 -2.62
C LEU A 367 5.28 19.14 -2.45
N PHE A 368 4.81 18.52 -1.36
CA PHE A 368 4.88 17.08 -1.15
C PHE A 368 4.25 16.29 -2.30
N GLY A 369 3.00 16.63 -2.63
CA GLY A 369 2.24 16.01 -3.71
C GLY A 369 2.89 16.13 -5.07
N PHE A 370 3.45 17.30 -5.38
CA PHE A 370 4.16 17.53 -6.63
C PHE A 370 5.42 16.65 -6.72
N GLY A 371 6.23 16.59 -5.65
CA GLY A 371 7.41 15.72 -5.61
C GLY A 371 7.06 14.23 -5.76
N LEU A 372 5.96 13.79 -5.14
CA LEU A 372 5.44 12.42 -5.30
C LEU A 372 5.05 12.14 -6.75
N ALA A 373 4.34 13.08 -7.39
CA ALA A 373 3.90 12.94 -8.78
C ALA A 373 5.06 12.84 -9.78
N VAL A 374 6.15 13.57 -9.51
CA VAL A 374 7.41 13.51 -10.28
C VAL A 374 8.10 12.15 -10.13
N THR A 375 7.97 11.48 -8.97
CA THR A 375 8.78 10.30 -8.62
C THR A 375 8.10 8.97 -8.96
N VAL A 376 6.82 8.79 -8.60
CA VAL A 376 6.21 7.47 -8.48
C VAL A 376 6.14 6.70 -9.80
N ALA A 377 5.70 7.36 -10.88
CA ALA A 377 5.62 6.72 -12.19
C ALA A 377 7.01 6.36 -12.74
N PRO A 378 8.01 7.27 -12.74
CA PRO A 378 9.40 6.96 -13.09
C PRO A 378 10.05 5.86 -12.27
N LEU A 379 9.82 5.83 -10.95
CA LEU A 379 10.31 4.79 -10.05
C LEU A 379 9.77 3.42 -10.47
N THR A 380 8.46 3.34 -10.68
CA THR A 380 7.80 2.08 -11.08
C THR A 380 8.29 1.60 -12.44
N SER A 381 8.33 2.48 -13.45
CA SER A 381 8.76 2.09 -14.80
C SER A 381 10.23 1.68 -14.86
N THR A 382 11.10 2.32 -14.07
CA THR A 382 12.52 1.98 -14.01
C THR A 382 12.77 0.61 -13.40
N ILE A 383 12.03 0.25 -12.34
CA ILE A 383 12.16 -1.07 -11.71
C ILE A 383 11.63 -2.16 -12.65
N LEU A 384 10.48 -1.94 -13.26
CA LEU A 384 9.88 -2.92 -14.17
C LEU A 384 10.68 -3.07 -15.47
N GLY A 385 11.27 -2.00 -15.98
CA GLY A 385 12.15 -2.05 -17.15
C GLY A 385 13.55 -2.59 -16.88
N ALA A 386 13.90 -2.84 -15.61
CA ALA A 386 15.20 -3.37 -15.21
C ALA A 386 15.25 -4.91 -15.11
N VAL A 387 14.14 -5.58 -15.38
CA VAL A 387 13.97 -7.04 -15.39
C VAL A 387 13.50 -7.51 -16.76
N ASP A 388 13.93 -8.70 -17.18
CA ASP A 388 13.55 -9.30 -18.47
C ASP A 388 12.03 -9.42 -18.60
N ASP A 389 11.51 -9.36 -19.83
CA ASP A 389 10.06 -9.36 -20.11
C ASP A 389 9.31 -10.54 -19.46
N GLY A 390 9.96 -11.71 -19.34
CA GLY A 390 9.43 -12.90 -18.67
C GLY A 390 9.34 -12.83 -17.14
N HIS A 391 10.01 -11.86 -16.50
CA HIS A 391 10.07 -11.67 -15.04
C HIS A 391 9.42 -10.37 -14.56
N SER A 392 8.90 -9.54 -15.47
CA SER A 392 8.24 -8.25 -15.18
C SER A 392 7.11 -8.36 -14.14
N GLY A 393 6.31 -9.43 -14.18
CA GLY A 393 5.26 -9.70 -13.20
C GLY A 393 5.81 -9.94 -11.79
N VAL A 394 6.90 -10.69 -11.67
CA VAL A 394 7.57 -10.94 -10.39
C VAL A 394 8.24 -9.66 -9.89
N GLY A 395 8.91 -8.91 -10.77
CA GLY A 395 9.51 -7.61 -10.42
C GLY A 395 8.49 -6.62 -9.85
N SER A 396 7.29 -6.56 -10.44
CA SER A 396 6.17 -5.75 -9.92
C SER A 396 5.72 -6.20 -8.54
N ALA A 397 5.60 -7.52 -8.34
CA ALA A 397 5.18 -8.09 -7.06
C ALA A 397 6.22 -7.80 -5.96
N VAL A 398 7.51 -7.91 -6.27
CA VAL A 398 8.61 -7.55 -5.36
C VAL A 398 8.55 -6.06 -5.01
N ASN A 399 8.44 -5.17 -5.99
CA ASN A 399 8.34 -3.73 -5.73
C ASN A 399 7.12 -3.41 -4.85
N ASN A 400 5.97 -4.05 -5.10
CA ASN A 400 4.77 -3.87 -4.28
C ASN A 400 4.98 -4.35 -2.84
N ALA A 401 5.62 -5.51 -2.65
CA ALA A 401 5.98 -6.02 -1.34
C ALA A 401 6.92 -5.05 -0.60
N VAL A 402 7.96 -4.55 -1.27
CA VAL A 402 8.89 -3.56 -0.73
C VAL A 402 8.16 -2.28 -0.31
N SER A 403 7.29 -1.72 -1.15
CA SER A 403 6.50 -0.53 -0.80
C SER A 403 5.67 -0.74 0.47
N ARG A 404 5.00 -1.89 0.60
CA ARG A 404 4.13 -2.21 1.74
C ARG A 404 4.93 -2.45 3.02
N ILE A 405 5.99 -3.23 2.94
CA ILE A 405 6.89 -3.53 4.06
C ILE A 405 7.54 -2.26 4.57
N ALA A 406 7.98 -1.38 3.67
CA ALA A 406 8.57 -0.12 4.08
C ALA A 406 7.58 0.80 4.78
N GLY A 407 6.34 0.89 4.27
CA GLY A 407 5.27 1.64 4.91
C GLY A 407 4.96 1.12 6.31
N LEU A 408 4.77 -0.19 6.43
CA LEU A 408 4.60 -0.95 7.66
C LEU A 408 5.69 -0.62 8.70
N VAL A 409 6.97 -0.78 8.34
CA VAL A 409 8.08 -0.57 9.28
C VAL A 409 8.17 0.90 9.70
N ALA A 410 7.89 1.83 8.78
CA ALA A 410 7.91 3.26 9.08
C ALA A 410 6.77 3.67 10.01
N ILE A 411 5.57 3.11 9.85
CA ILE A 411 4.44 3.32 10.77
C ILE A 411 4.74 2.70 12.14
N ALA A 412 5.26 1.48 12.19
CA ALA A 412 5.64 0.81 13.42
C ALA A 412 6.67 1.61 14.24
N ALA A 413 7.58 2.30 13.56
CA ALA A 413 8.59 3.17 14.18
C ALA A 413 8.06 4.56 14.62
N THR A 414 6.77 4.86 14.46
CA THR A 414 6.21 6.19 14.77
C THR A 414 6.50 6.64 16.21
N SER A 415 6.31 5.72 17.16
CA SER A 415 6.55 5.95 18.59
C SER A 415 7.97 6.42 18.90
N LEU A 416 8.97 5.90 18.16
CA LEU A 416 10.38 6.28 18.32
C LEU A 416 10.66 7.73 17.90
N VAL A 417 9.86 8.28 16.99
CA VAL A 417 10.05 9.62 16.44
C VAL A 417 9.19 10.64 17.18
N VAL A 418 7.94 10.30 17.42
CA VAL A 418 6.92 11.22 17.92
C VAL A 418 6.81 11.17 19.45
N GLY A 419 7.09 10.02 20.08
CA GLY A 419 6.79 9.81 21.50
C GLY A 419 5.33 9.42 21.73
N ASP A 420 4.78 9.77 22.89
CA ASP A 420 3.48 9.27 23.38
C ASP A 420 2.25 9.88 22.70
N SER A 421 2.39 11.09 22.14
CA SER A 421 1.31 11.80 21.49
C SER A 421 1.79 12.65 20.32
N LEU A 422 0.96 12.78 19.30
CA LEU A 422 1.23 13.55 18.08
C LEU A 422 0.97 15.05 18.26
N ASP A 423 1.58 15.66 19.27
CA ASP A 423 1.55 17.10 19.50
C ASP A 423 2.34 17.88 18.41
N VAL A 424 2.38 19.21 18.50
CA VAL A 424 3.10 20.04 17.50
C VAL A 424 4.58 19.65 17.39
N ALA A 425 5.25 19.41 18.52
CA ALA A 425 6.65 19.01 18.53
C ALA A 425 6.85 17.59 17.95
N GLY A 426 5.97 16.65 18.29
CA GLY A 426 5.94 15.30 17.75
C GLY A 426 5.70 15.28 16.26
N PHE A 427 4.77 16.10 15.76
CA PHE A 427 4.53 16.26 14.33
C PHE A 427 5.73 16.91 13.62
N SER A 428 6.36 17.92 14.22
CA SER A 428 7.60 18.50 13.69
C SER A 428 8.70 17.44 13.51
N ARG A 429 8.92 16.58 14.53
CA ARG A 429 9.85 15.44 14.44
C ARG A 429 9.44 14.45 13.35
N ALA A 430 8.15 14.11 13.25
CA ALA A 430 7.63 13.23 12.20
C ALA A 430 7.85 13.82 10.79
N ALA A 431 7.63 15.11 10.63
CA ALA A 431 7.83 15.81 9.37
C ALA A 431 9.30 15.82 8.96
N VAL A 432 10.22 16.09 9.91
CA VAL A 432 11.67 16.00 9.67
C VAL A 432 12.11 14.58 9.33
N ALA A 433 11.63 13.57 10.05
CA ALA A 433 11.96 12.17 9.76
C ALA A 433 11.41 11.73 8.39
N THR A 434 10.20 12.16 8.03
CA THR A 434 9.62 11.93 6.70
C THR A 434 10.47 12.57 5.60
N ALA A 435 10.90 13.82 5.80
CA ALA A 435 11.79 14.51 4.88
C ALA A 435 13.16 13.80 4.77
N ALA A 436 13.72 13.31 5.88
CA ALA A 436 14.98 12.58 5.88
C ALA A 436 14.89 11.28 5.06
N LEU A 437 13.81 10.50 5.24
CA LEU A 437 13.56 9.31 4.43
C LEU A 437 13.46 9.65 2.93
N LEU A 438 12.72 10.70 2.56
CA LEU A 438 12.62 11.17 1.18
C LEU A 438 13.97 11.63 0.62
N ILE A 439 14.77 12.34 1.40
CA ILE A 439 16.12 12.77 1.01
C ILE A 439 17.01 11.55 0.74
N VAL A 440 17.00 10.54 1.62
CA VAL A 440 17.76 9.31 1.41
C VAL A 440 17.30 8.60 0.13
N GLY A 441 15.99 8.44 -0.09
CA GLY A 441 15.46 7.85 -1.33
C GLY A 441 15.88 8.62 -2.60
N GLY A 442 15.84 9.95 -2.55
CA GLY A 442 16.29 10.83 -3.63
C GLY A 442 17.80 10.72 -3.89
N VAL A 443 18.63 10.79 -2.85
CA VAL A 443 20.09 10.68 -2.93
C VAL A 443 20.52 9.30 -3.44
N VAL A 444 19.92 8.22 -2.93
CA VAL A 444 20.14 6.86 -3.41
C VAL A 444 19.83 6.76 -4.90
N SER A 445 18.73 7.36 -5.35
CA SER A 445 18.36 7.38 -6.76
C SER A 445 19.34 8.18 -7.62
N LEU A 446 19.75 9.37 -7.16
CA LEU A 446 20.76 10.20 -7.83
C LEU A 446 22.12 9.52 -7.89
N ALA A 447 22.53 8.74 -6.90
CA ALA A 447 23.83 8.07 -6.90
C ALA A 447 23.80 6.73 -7.66
N GLY A 448 22.68 6.01 -7.59
CA GLY A 448 22.60 4.61 -8.00
C GLY A 448 21.95 4.35 -9.36
N ILE A 449 20.93 5.12 -9.76
CA ILE A 449 20.17 4.84 -10.99
C ILE A 449 21.00 5.23 -12.22
N ARG A 450 21.00 4.35 -13.23
CA ARG A 450 21.58 4.61 -14.54
C ARG A 450 20.48 4.87 -15.56
N ASN A 451 20.63 5.94 -16.32
CA ASN A 451 19.76 6.21 -17.45
C ASN A 451 20.06 5.19 -18.58
N PRO A 452 19.04 4.77 -19.34
CA PRO A 452 19.25 3.99 -20.56
C PRO A 452 20.18 4.73 -21.53
N ALA A 453 21.01 3.99 -22.26
CA ALA A 453 21.80 4.58 -23.33
C ALA A 453 20.86 5.20 -24.39
N PRO A 454 21.19 6.38 -24.96
CA PRO A 454 20.38 6.95 -26.03
C PRO A 454 20.28 5.95 -27.20
N SER A 455 19.07 5.61 -27.62
CA SER A 455 18.88 4.84 -28.84
C SER A 455 19.49 5.61 -30.03
N PRO A 456 20.31 4.98 -30.89
CA PRO A 456 20.75 5.61 -32.13
C PRO A 456 19.50 6.01 -32.92
N ARG A 457 19.45 7.27 -33.37
CA ARG A 457 18.34 7.81 -34.17
C ARG A 457 18.33 7.26 -35.58
#